data_AF-A0A133VMQ2-F1
#
_entry.id   AF-A0A133VMQ2-F1
#
_cell.length_a   1.000
_cell.length_b   1.000
_cell.length_c   1.000
_cell.angle_alpha   90.00
_cell.angle_beta   90.00
_cell.angle_gamma   90.00
#
_symmetry.space_group_name_H-M   'P 1'
#
loop_
_entity.id
_entity.type
_entity.pdbx_description
1 polymer ?
#
loop_
_entity_poly.entity_id
_entity_poly.type
_entity_poly.pdbx_seq_one_letter_code
_entity_poly.pdbx_strand_id
1 'polypeptide(L)'
;MTEDFDRDIKVPSRREHIEHCKDLYGYGFEKIHKWMDGTVKSRGPSHRVDRHDIDKTPDKAYDIFKDKVPEQYRKYIKDAVKDHIELDNRKGEVSSKKDDERIGEKSLRQAMCGGLKMAFVTLIGIVPLAYFFISALVDVSVGLYIFLIVGIPASFFFSFLLKWNEEKKSLESGEFERDKEEPKNRKSSLHECPNCGRTVPDWEWDEGEEMCDTCVAEDTHVAMGL
;
A
#
# COMPACT_ATOMS: atom_id res chain seq x y z
N MET A 1 17.28 -13.43 -17.62
CA MET A 1 16.63 -14.14 -16.50
C MET A 1 16.81 -13.28 -15.27
N THR A 2 15.98 -12.25 -15.15
CA THR A 2 15.80 -11.48 -13.92
C THR A 2 14.61 -12.13 -13.25
N GLU A 3 14.85 -13.10 -12.38
CA GLU A 3 13.79 -13.67 -11.57
C GLU A 3 13.25 -12.55 -10.68
N ASP A 4 11.99 -12.20 -10.93
CA ASP A 4 11.21 -11.24 -10.18
C ASP A 4 11.24 -11.60 -8.69
N PHE A 5 12.11 -10.93 -7.94
CA PHE A 5 12.05 -10.88 -6.49
C PHE A 5 10.97 -9.88 -6.05
N ASP A 6 9.75 -10.06 -6.55
CA ASP A 6 8.54 -9.57 -5.89
C ASP A 6 8.25 -10.47 -4.68
N ARG A 7 9.20 -10.50 -3.73
CA ARG A 7 8.88 -10.88 -2.37
C ARG A 7 8.01 -9.76 -1.82
N ASP A 8 6.70 -9.99 -1.85
CA ASP A 8 5.73 -9.22 -1.08
C ASP A 8 6.33 -8.99 0.31
N ILE A 9 6.65 -7.73 0.60
CA ILE A 9 7.20 -7.34 1.90
C ILE A 9 6.01 -7.34 2.86
N LYS A 10 5.57 -8.53 3.24
CA LYS A 10 4.48 -8.74 4.17
C LYS A 10 4.92 -8.20 5.53
N VAL A 11 4.27 -7.15 6.04
CA VAL A 11 4.47 -6.66 7.42
C VAL A 11 4.31 -7.87 8.35
N PRO A 12 5.24 -8.11 9.30
CA PRO A 12 5.16 -9.29 10.12
C PRO A 12 3.83 -9.29 10.85
N SER A 13 3.17 -10.44 10.86
CA SER A 13 1.97 -10.56 11.67
C SER A 13 2.35 -10.44 13.15
N ARG A 14 1.41 -9.98 13.99
CA ARG A 14 1.59 -10.00 15.47
C ARG A 14 2.14 -11.34 15.96
N ARG A 15 1.65 -12.44 15.38
CA ARG A 15 2.08 -13.81 15.69
C ARG A 15 3.56 -14.03 15.38
N GLU A 16 4.05 -13.54 14.25
CA GLU A 16 5.47 -13.62 13.89
C GLU A 16 6.35 -12.84 14.87
N HIS A 17 5.92 -11.67 15.34
CA HIS A 17 6.65 -10.93 16.37
C HIS A 17 6.68 -11.68 17.72
N ILE A 18 5.57 -12.28 18.13
CA ILE A 18 5.48 -13.08 19.36
C ILE A 18 6.39 -14.32 19.27
N GLU A 19 6.37 -15.03 18.13
CA GLU A 19 7.24 -16.18 17.88
C GLU A 19 8.71 -15.76 17.91
N HIS A 20 9.07 -14.66 17.26
CA HIS A 20 10.44 -14.13 17.26
C HIS A 20 10.96 -13.81 18.67
N CYS A 21 10.14 -13.14 19.50
CA CYS A 21 10.51 -12.87 20.89
C CYS A 21 10.62 -14.15 21.74
N LYS A 22 9.76 -15.13 21.48
CA LYS A 22 9.82 -16.42 22.17
C LYS A 22 11.12 -17.16 21.85
N ASP A 23 11.59 -17.10 20.62
CA ASP A 23 12.85 -17.72 20.20
C ASP A 23 14.07 -17.01 20.81
N LEU A 24 14.05 -15.68 20.90
CA LEU A 24 15.16 -14.88 21.45
C LEU A 24 15.23 -14.92 22.98
N TYR A 25 14.09 -14.80 23.66
CA TYR A 25 14.02 -14.54 25.09
C TYR A 25 13.40 -15.68 25.90
N GLY A 26 12.86 -16.71 25.23
CA GLY A 26 12.08 -17.78 25.86
C GLY A 26 10.65 -17.38 26.25
N TYR A 27 10.23 -16.15 25.95
CA TYR A 27 8.91 -15.62 26.28
C TYR A 27 8.37 -14.72 25.17
N GLY A 28 7.10 -14.88 24.80
CA GLY A 28 6.53 -14.22 23.61
C GLY A 28 6.03 -12.79 23.80
N PHE A 29 5.92 -12.31 25.05
CA PHE A 29 5.45 -10.94 25.38
C PHE A 29 4.13 -10.54 24.67
N GLU A 30 3.15 -11.43 24.60
CA GLU A 30 1.91 -11.23 23.83
C GLU A 30 1.15 -9.96 24.22
N LYS A 31 1.05 -9.66 25.53
CA LYS A 31 0.37 -8.45 26.02
C LYS A 31 1.06 -7.16 25.55
N ILE A 32 2.39 -7.16 25.46
CA ILE A 32 3.17 -6.02 24.98
C ILE A 32 2.94 -5.82 23.48
N HIS A 33 2.99 -6.90 22.69
CA HIS A 33 2.71 -6.85 21.26
C HIS A 33 1.28 -6.39 20.97
N LYS A 34 0.30 -6.88 21.73
CA LYS A 34 -1.10 -6.43 21.64
C LYS A 34 -1.22 -4.94 21.95
N TRP A 35 -0.49 -4.44 22.94
CA TRP A 35 -0.47 -3.02 23.28
C TRP A 35 0.20 -2.18 22.19
N MET A 36 1.35 -2.59 21.65
CA MET A 36 2.01 -1.91 20.52
C MET A 36 1.08 -1.82 19.30
N ASP A 37 0.44 -2.93 18.94
CA ASP A 37 -0.42 -3.03 17.75
C ASP A 37 -1.84 -2.46 17.96
N GLY A 38 -2.32 -2.36 19.20
CA GLY A 38 -3.71 -2.03 19.51
C GLY A 38 -4.13 -0.65 19.00
N THR A 39 -3.20 0.30 19.00
CA THR A 39 -3.44 1.66 18.49
C THR A 39 -3.48 1.78 16.98
N VAL A 40 -3.03 0.76 16.23
CA VAL A 40 -3.05 0.76 14.77
C VAL A 40 -4.48 0.88 14.24
N LYS A 41 -5.42 0.17 14.89
CA LYS A 41 -6.82 0.12 14.44
C LYS A 41 -7.58 1.43 14.68
N SER A 42 -7.30 2.13 15.77
CA SER A 42 -8.04 3.34 16.15
C SER A 42 -7.44 4.64 15.60
N ARG A 43 -6.12 4.72 15.42
CA ARG A 43 -5.42 5.96 15.01
C ARG A 43 -4.81 5.91 13.60
N GLY A 44 -5.01 4.82 12.86
CA GLY A 44 -4.48 4.67 11.51
C GLY A 44 -2.94 4.76 11.45
N PRO A 45 -2.35 5.12 10.30
CA PRO A 45 -0.89 5.17 10.12
C PRO A 45 -0.16 6.09 11.11
N SER A 46 -0.82 7.14 11.59
CA SER A 46 -0.26 8.10 12.57
C SER A 46 0.02 7.51 13.95
N HIS A 47 -0.50 6.33 14.30
CA HIS A 47 -0.25 5.72 15.61
C HIS A 47 1.24 5.39 15.84
N ARG A 48 2.00 5.18 14.75
CA ARG A 48 3.43 4.86 14.82
C ARG A 48 4.22 5.95 15.54
N VAL A 49 3.75 7.19 15.50
CA VAL A 49 4.47 8.32 16.09
C VAL A 49 4.51 8.26 17.63
N ASP A 50 3.47 7.74 18.27
CA ASP A 50 3.35 7.76 19.75
C ASP A 50 3.95 6.53 20.43
N ARG A 51 3.97 5.39 19.74
CA ARG A 51 4.41 4.09 20.30
C ARG A 51 5.61 3.47 19.57
N HIS A 52 6.19 4.14 18.57
CA HIS A 52 7.46 3.71 17.96
C HIS A 52 8.61 4.70 18.22
N ASP A 53 8.51 5.53 19.26
CA ASP A 53 9.65 6.29 19.77
C ASP A 53 10.62 5.30 20.47
N ILE A 54 11.73 4.99 19.81
CA ILE A 54 12.71 3.99 20.25
C ILE A 54 13.37 4.34 21.60
N ASP A 55 13.44 5.63 21.92
CA ASP A 55 14.09 6.12 23.14
C ASP A 55 13.13 6.10 24.34
N LYS A 56 11.84 6.36 24.10
CA LYS A 56 10.85 6.51 25.21
C LYS A 56 9.92 5.33 25.40
N THR A 57 9.54 4.64 24.32
CA THR A 57 8.53 3.58 24.38
C THR A 57 8.98 2.39 25.22
N PRO A 58 10.25 1.91 25.14
CA PRO A 58 10.71 0.80 25.96
C PRO A 58 10.58 1.06 27.46
N ASP A 59 10.88 2.28 27.91
CA ASP A 59 10.76 2.66 29.32
C ASP A 59 9.29 2.69 29.77
N LYS A 60 8.41 3.30 28.97
CA LYS A 60 6.96 3.30 29.24
C LYS A 60 6.39 1.88 29.31
N ALA A 61 6.77 1.02 28.37
CA ALA A 61 6.32 -0.36 28.34
C ALA A 61 6.82 -1.12 29.58
N TYR A 62 8.06 -0.89 30.01
CA TYR A 62 8.58 -1.47 31.24
C TYR A 62 7.72 -1.08 32.45
N ASP A 63 7.39 0.20 32.61
CA ASP A 63 6.58 0.64 33.75
C ASP A 63 5.17 0.06 33.77
N ILE A 64 4.55 -0.15 32.60
CA ILE A 64 3.20 -0.72 32.48
C ILE A 64 3.20 -2.24 32.71
N PHE A 65 4.23 -2.93 32.25
CA PHE A 65 4.24 -4.39 32.15
C PHE A 65 5.16 -5.11 33.14
N LYS A 66 6.01 -4.40 33.89
CA LYS A 66 6.91 -5.03 34.88
C LYS A 66 6.16 -5.97 35.83
N ASP A 67 4.98 -5.60 36.30
CA ASP A 67 4.22 -6.43 37.24
C ASP A 67 3.36 -7.50 36.54
N LYS A 68 3.16 -7.38 35.23
CA LYS A 68 2.36 -8.32 34.41
C LYS A 68 3.21 -9.42 33.76
N VAL A 69 4.53 -9.29 33.80
CA VAL A 69 5.50 -10.22 33.21
C VAL A 69 6.23 -10.97 34.34
N PRO A 70 6.43 -12.29 34.23
CA PRO A 70 7.19 -13.06 35.22
C PRO A 70 8.57 -12.45 35.46
N GLU A 71 9.01 -12.45 36.73
CA GLU A 71 10.19 -11.71 37.18
C GLU A 71 11.45 -12.00 36.34
N GLN A 72 11.67 -13.27 36.01
CA GLN A 72 12.80 -13.74 35.20
C GLN A 72 12.87 -13.12 33.79
N TYR A 73 11.74 -12.64 33.24
CA TYR A 73 11.65 -12.05 31.91
C TYR A 73 11.54 -10.52 31.91
N ARG A 74 11.37 -9.87 33.07
CA ARG A 74 11.17 -8.41 33.16
C ARG A 74 12.32 -7.61 32.53
N LYS A 75 13.55 -8.10 32.64
CA LYS A 75 14.74 -7.46 32.04
C LYS A 75 14.68 -7.34 30.51
N TYR A 76 13.94 -8.22 29.84
CA TYR A 76 13.83 -8.26 28.38
C TYR A 76 12.66 -7.44 27.83
N ILE A 77 11.83 -6.83 28.68
CA ILE A 77 10.68 -6.04 28.22
C ILE A 77 11.14 -4.90 27.29
N LYS A 78 12.20 -4.19 27.67
CA LYS A 78 12.72 -3.06 26.89
C LYS A 78 13.27 -3.54 25.55
N ASP A 79 13.99 -4.65 25.55
CA ASP A 79 14.61 -5.23 24.36
C ASP A 79 13.54 -5.74 23.38
N ALA A 80 12.52 -6.44 23.86
CA ALA A 80 11.40 -6.90 23.05
C ALA A 80 10.64 -5.74 22.35
N VAL A 81 10.49 -4.60 23.03
CA VAL A 81 9.87 -3.40 22.44
C VAL A 81 10.77 -2.76 21.39
N LYS A 82 12.08 -2.68 21.65
CA LYS A 82 13.04 -2.15 20.66
C LYS A 82 13.07 -3.01 19.40
N ASP A 83 13.15 -4.34 19.56
CA ASP A 83 13.13 -5.28 18.44
C ASP A 83 11.88 -5.12 17.57
N HIS A 84 10.71 -4.98 18.21
CA HIS A 84 9.46 -4.73 17.50
C HIS A 84 9.53 -3.44 16.67
N ILE A 85 9.99 -2.34 17.26
CA ILE A 85 10.11 -1.04 16.59
C ILE A 85 11.11 -1.12 15.42
N GLU A 86 12.25 -1.78 15.63
CA GLU A 86 13.27 -1.95 14.60
C GLU A 86 12.77 -2.81 13.43
N LEU A 87 12.06 -3.91 13.69
CA LEU A 87 11.50 -4.78 12.66
C LEU A 87 10.46 -4.04 11.79
N ASP A 88 9.64 -3.19 12.40
CA ASP A 88 8.69 -2.33 11.70
C ASP A 88 9.39 -1.23 10.87
N ASN A 89 10.44 -0.61 11.41
CA ASN A 89 11.19 0.46 10.74
C ASN A 89 11.99 -0.05 9.53
N ARG A 90 12.66 -1.20 9.66
CA ARG A 90 13.44 -1.80 8.54
C ARG A 90 12.60 -2.02 7.29
N LYS A 91 11.30 -2.28 7.43
CA LYS A 91 10.40 -2.48 6.27
C LYS A 91 9.93 -1.16 5.64
N GLY A 92 9.78 -0.10 6.43
CA GLY A 92 9.40 1.22 5.90
C GLY A 92 10.47 1.82 4.98
N GLU A 93 11.75 1.60 5.29
CA GLU A 93 12.85 2.05 4.43
C GLU A 93 12.88 1.32 3.08
N VAL A 94 12.59 0.01 3.06
CA VAL A 94 12.58 -0.77 1.82
C VAL A 94 11.39 -0.41 0.93
N SER A 95 10.21 -0.11 1.51
CA SER A 95 9.04 0.30 0.71
C SER A 95 9.27 1.66 0.04
N SER A 96 9.85 2.64 0.75
CA SER A 96 10.10 3.98 0.19
C SER A 96 11.02 3.96 -1.04
N LYS A 97 12.10 3.16 -1.01
CA LYS A 97 13.02 3.02 -2.15
C LYS A 97 12.36 2.41 -3.38
N LYS A 98 11.48 1.43 -3.20
CA LYS A 98 10.73 0.83 -4.31
C LYS A 98 9.74 1.82 -4.93
N ASP A 99 9.10 2.67 -4.13
CA ASP A 99 8.18 3.67 -4.64
C ASP A 99 8.91 4.73 -5.47
N ASP A 100 10.09 5.18 -5.03
CA ASP A 100 10.92 6.13 -5.79
C ASP A 100 11.40 5.53 -7.13
N GLU A 101 11.84 4.27 -7.13
CA GLU A 101 12.27 3.56 -8.35
C GLU A 101 11.11 3.35 -9.33
N ARG A 102 9.93 3.00 -8.80
CA ARG A 102 8.71 2.83 -9.60
C ARG A 102 8.18 4.16 -10.16
N ILE A 103 8.34 5.27 -9.44
CA ILE A 103 8.03 6.62 -9.94
C ILE A 103 9.00 7.00 -11.06
N GLY A 104 10.29 6.68 -10.90
CA GLY A 104 11.32 6.87 -11.93
C GLY A 104 11.00 6.12 -13.23
N GLU A 105 10.65 4.84 -13.15
CA GLU A 105 10.28 4.04 -14.34
C GLU A 105 9.01 4.54 -15.04
N LYS A 106 7.99 4.97 -14.27
CA LYS A 106 6.76 5.52 -14.84
C LYS A 106 7.02 6.83 -15.58
N SER A 107 7.84 7.71 -15.01
CA SER A 107 8.28 8.95 -15.67
C SER A 107 9.00 8.66 -17.00
N LEU A 108 9.91 7.68 -17.01
CA LEU A 108 10.69 7.33 -18.19
C LEU A 108 9.82 6.71 -19.30
N ARG A 109 8.87 5.83 -18.95
CA ARG A 109 7.88 5.31 -19.90
C ARG A 109 6.97 6.41 -20.46
N GLN A 110 6.56 7.37 -19.63
CA GLN A 110 5.72 8.49 -20.07
C GLN A 110 6.48 9.41 -21.03
N ALA A 111 7.76 9.68 -20.80
CA ALA A 111 8.62 10.43 -21.71
C ALA A 111 8.80 9.72 -23.06
N MET A 112 9.03 8.40 -23.07
CA MET A 112 9.18 7.64 -24.32
C MET A 112 7.88 7.56 -25.13
N CYS A 113 6.72 7.42 -24.47
CA CYS A 113 5.41 7.45 -25.15
C CYS A 113 5.06 8.83 -25.73
N GLY A 114 5.54 9.93 -25.11
CA GLY A 114 5.34 11.29 -25.62
C GLY A 114 6.14 11.56 -26.90
N GLY A 115 7.42 11.15 -26.93
CA GLY A 115 8.29 11.35 -28.10
C GLY A 115 7.85 10.58 -29.34
N LEU A 116 7.38 9.33 -29.16
CA LEU A 116 6.96 8.48 -30.28
C LEU A 116 5.69 9.01 -30.98
N LYS A 117 4.75 9.60 -30.23
CA LYS A 117 3.54 10.21 -30.79
C LYS A 117 3.85 11.42 -31.68
N MET A 118 4.80 12.27 -31.27
CA MET A 118 5.20 13.46 -32.03
C MET A 118 5.93 13.09 -33.34
N ALA A 119 6.78 12.06 -33.31
CA ALA A 119 7.45 11.57 -34.52
C ALA A 119 6.46 10.99 -35.54
N PHE A 120 5.42 10.27 -35.07
CA PHE A 120 4.42 9.67 -35.96
C PHE A 120 3.53 10.71 -36.67
N VAL A 121 3.12 11.77 -35.97
CA VAL A 121 2.35 12.88 -36.57
C VAL A 121 3.15 13.59 -37.65
N THR A 122 4.46 13.77 -37.42
CA THR A 122 5.34 14.46 -38.37
C THR A 122 5.55 13.63 -39.65
N LEU A 123 5.73 12.31 -39.53
CA LEU A 123 5.87 11.41 -40.69
C LEU A 123 4.58 11.29 -41.50
N ILE A 124 3.41 11.19 -40.85
CA ILE A 124 2.11 11.12 -41.54
C ILE A 124 1.81 12.41 -42.32
N GLY A 125 2.27 13.58 -41.84
CA GLY A 125 2.05 14.85 -42.55
C GLY A 125 2.96 15.04 -43.77
N ILE A 126 4.24 14.69 -43.67
CA ILE A 126 5.25 15.00 -44.70
C ILE A 126 5.22 14.00 -45.87
N VAL A 127 4.97 12.71 -45.60
CA VAL A 127 5.01 11.66 -46.63
C VAL A 127 3.95 11.86 -47.74
N PRO A 128 2.68 12.19 -47.44
CA PRO A 128 1.66 12.43 -48.48
C PRO A 128 1.98 13.67 -49.33
N LEU A 129 2.54 14.73 -48.72
CA LEU A 129 2.97 15.93 -49.44
C LEU A 129 4.09 15.59 -50.42
N ALA A 130 5.14 14.88 -49.96
CA ALA A 130 6.23 14.45 -50.84
C ALA A 130 5.74 13.53 -51.96
N TYR A 131 4.83 12.60 -51.65
CA TYR A 131 4.22 11.70 -52.63
C TYR A 131 3.43 12.47 -53.70
N PHE A 132 2.66 13.50 -53.32
CA PHE A 132 1.91 14.35 -54.25
C PHE A 132 2.84 15.08 -55.24
N PHE A 133 3.98 15.59 -54.77
CA PHE A 133 4.96 16.24 -55.65
C PHE A 133 5.64 15.26 -56.61
N ILE A 134 5.98 14.05 -56.16
CA ILE A 134 6.59 13.03 -57.01
C ILE A 134 5.60 12.56 -58.08
N SER A 135 4.34 12.35 -57.72
CA SER A 135 3.31 11.88 -58.67
C SER A 135 2.94 12.92 -59.73
N ALA A 136 3.16 14.22 -59.49
CA ALA A 136 3.01 15.25 -60.52
C ALA A 136 4.11 15.24 -61.60
N LEU A 137 5.25 14.59 -61.33
CA LEU A 137 6.39 14.49 -62.26
C LEU A 137 6.39 13.18 -63.06
N VAL A 138 5.54 12.22 -62.70
CA VAL A 138 5.49 10.89 -63.31
C VAL A 138 4.27 10.78 -64.21
N ASP A 139 4.44 10.15 -65.38
CA ASP A 139 3.40 9.96 -66.39
C ASP A 139 2.10 9.37 -65.79
N VAL A 140 0.94 9.87 -66.24
CA VAL A 140 -0.38 9.64 -65.64
C VAL A 140 -0.72 8.15 -65.52
N SER A 141 -0.22 7.35 -66.46
CA SER A 141 -0.40 5.89 -66.49
C SER A 141 0.30 5.16 -65.34
N VAL A 142 1.48 5.62 -64.91
CA VAL A 142 2.24 5.05 -63.79
C VAL A 142 1.66 5.52 -62.47
N GLY A 143 1.18 6.77 -62.40
CA GLY A 143 0.51 7.31 -61.21
C GLY A 143 -0.74 6.50 -60.81
N LEU A 144 -1.55 6.08 -61.79
CA LEU A 144 -2.76 5.27 -61.54
C LEU A 144 -2.42 3.89 -60.97
N TYR A 145 -1.36 3.25 -61.48
CA TYR A 145 -0.93 1.93 -61.02
C TYR A 145 -0.45 1.96 -59.56
N ILE A 146 0.35 2.96 -59.19
CA ILE A 146 0.82 3.12 -57.81
C ILE A 146 -0.36 3.42 -56.87
N PHE A 147 -1.32 4.24 -57.30
CA PHE A 147 -2.52 4.54 -56.51
C PHE A 147 -3.32 3.27 -56.19
N LEU A 148 -3.50 2.36 -57.14
CA LEU A 148 -4.24 1.13 -56.92
C LEU A 148 -3.50 0.16 -55.99
N ILE A 149 -2.18 0.05 -56.09
CA ILE A 149 -1.39 -0.89 -55.28
C ILE A 149 -1.13 -0.37 -53.86
N VAL A 150 -0.87 0.93 -53.70
CA VAL A 150 -0.47 1.50 -52.41
C VAL A 150 -1.63 2.23 -51.75
N GLY A 151 -2.42 2.98 -52.52
CA GLY A 151 -3.50 3.80 -52.00
C GLY A 151 -4.65 2.97 -51.41
N ILE A 152 -5.07 1.91 -52.12
CA ILE A 152 -6.16 1.05 -51.63
C ILE A 152 -5.78 0.39 -50.30
N PRO A 153 -4.64 -0.33 -50.15
CA PRO A 153 -4.28 -0.94 -48.86
C PRO A 153 -4.05 0.07 -47.73
N ALA A 154 -3.48 1.25 -48.05
CA ALA A 154 -3.29 2.30 -47.06
C ALA A 154 -4.63 2.82 -46.49
N SER A 155 -5.68 2.90 -47.32
CA SER A 155 -7.02 3.31 -46.85
C SER A 155 -7.65 2.31 -45.87
N PHE A 156 -7.47 1.00 -46.10
CA PHE A 156 -7.91 -0.05 -45.18
C PHE A 156 -7.12 -0.01 -43.87
N PHE A 157 -5.80 0.19 -43.95
CA PHE A 157 -4.95 0.29 -42.76
C PHE A 157 -5.30 1.53 -41.92
N PHE A 158 -5.55 2.67 -42.56
CA PHE A 158 -6.00 3.88 -41.86
C PHE A 158 -7.34 3.68 -41.15
N SER A 159 -8.29 3.02 -41.82
CA SER A 159 -9.59 2.68 -41.21
C SER A 159 -9.44 1.74 -40.01
N PHE A 160 -8.54 0.76 -40.11
CA PHE A 160 -8.19 -0.14 -39.00
C PHE A 160 -7.57 0.63 -37.82
N LEU A 161 -6.63 1.56 -38.07
CA LEU A 161 -6.02 2.38 -37.03
C LEU A 161 -7.04 3.29 -36.32
N LEU A 162 -7.98 3.87 -37.05
CA LEU A 162 -9.04 4.67 -36.44
C LEU A 162 -9.92 3.83 -35.51
N LYS A 163 -10.33 2.63 -35.96
CA LYS A 163 -11.12 1.70 -35.15
C LYS A 163 -10.35 1.22 -33.92
N TRP A 164 -9.08 0.87 -34.08
CA TRP A 164 -8.21 0.47 -32.97
C TRP A 164 -8.06 1.58 -31.92
N ASN A 165 -7.97 2.84 -32.36
CA ASN A 165 -7.88 3.99 -31.46
C ASN A 165 -9.19 4.23 -30.68
N GLU A 166 -10.36 3.95 -31.28
CA GLU A 166 -11.65 3.99 -30.57
C GLU A 166 -11.74 2.90 -29.50
N GLU A 167 -11.36 1.65 -29.83
CA GLU A 167 -11.33 0.53 -28.87
C GLU A 167 -10.34 0.76 -27.72
N LYS A 168 -9.22 1.43 -27.99
CA LYS A 168 -8.28 1.79 -26.93
C LYS A 168 -8.85 2.83 -25.96
N LYS A 169 -9.62 3.81 -26.46
CA LYS A 169 -10.29 4.82 -25.61
C LYS A 169 -11.39 4.20 -24.75
N SER A 170 -12.10 3.17 -25.22
CA SER A 170 -13.10 2.48 -24.40
C SER A 170 -12.45 1.65 -23.29
N LEU A 171 -11.29 1.04 -23.54
CA LEU A 171 -10.51 0.35 -22.51
C LEU A 171 -9.97 1.31 -21.44
N GLU A 172 -9.37 2.45 -21.85
CA GLU A 172 -8.83 3.43 -20.90
C GLU A 172 -9.93 4.14 -20.08
N SER A 173 -11.16 4.24 -20.59
CA SER A 173 -12.30 4.79 -19.84
C SER A 173 -13.04 3.77 -18.97
N GLY A 174 -12.86 2.46 -19.21
CA GLY A 174 -13.48 1.40 -18.42
C GLY A 174 -12.72 0.98 -17.16
N GLU A 175 -11.46 1.38 -16.98
CA GLU A 175 -10.59 0.87 -15.91
C GLU A 175 -10.57 1.73 -14.62
N PHE A 176 -11.50 2.67 -14.47
CA PHE A 176 -11.60 3.53 -13.27
C PHE A 176 -12.98 3.48 -12.58
N GLU A 177 -13.60 2.31 -12.56
CA GLU A 177 -14.50 1.93 -11.46
C GLU A 177 -13.78 0.86 -10.62
N ARG A 178 -12.64 1.24 -10.03
CA ARG A 178 -12.15 0.50 -8.86
C ARG A 178 -13.12 0.84 -7.75
N ASP A 179 -13.96 -0.14 -7.42
CA ASP A 179 -14.90 -0.15 -6.32
C ASP A 179 -14.33 0.61 -5.12
N LYS A 180 -14.75 1.86 -4.98
CA LYS A 180 -14.94 2.45 -3.67
C LYS A 180 -16.16 1.73 -3.09
N GLU A 181 -15.98 0.47 -2.71
CA GLU A 181 -16.77 -0.04 -1.60
C GLU A 181 -16.37 0.84 -0.42
N GLU A 182 -17.13 1.92 -0.23
CA GLU A 182 -17.29 2.54 1.06
C GLU A 182 -17.42 1.39 2.06
N PRO A 183 -16.59 1.34 3.12
CA PRO A 183 -16.74 0.31 4.13
C PRO A 183 -18.17 0.42 4.63
N LYS A 184 -19.02 -0.54 4.21
CA LYS A 184 -20.42 -0.62 4.59
C LYS A 184 -20.43 -0.48 6.10
N ASN A 185 -20.97 0.65 6.54
CA ASN A 185 -21.21 1.07 7.90
C ASN A 185 -21.53 -0.15 8.78
N ARG A 186 -20.47 -0.81 9.29
CA ARG A 186 -20.58 -1.80 10.34
C ARG A 186 -21.04 -0.94 11.49
N LYS A 187 -22.34 -1.00 11.79
CA LYS A 187 -22.89 -0.56 13.07
C LYS A 187 -21.96 -1.16 14.12
N SER A 188 -21.03 -0.36 14.62
CA SER A 188 -20.17 -0.77 15.71
C SER A 188 -21.13 -1.09 16.83
N SER A 189 -21.16 -2.35 17.27
CA SER A 189 -21.79 -2.64 18.54
C SER A 189 -21.15 -1.72 19.58
N LEU A 190 -22.03 -1.09 20.35
CA LEU A 190 -21.67 -0.20 21.42
C LEU A 190 -22.06 -0.98 22.68
N HIS A 191 -21.09 -1.23 23.54
CA HIS A 191 -21.27 -1.92 24.80
C HIS A 191 -21.30 -0.91 25.93
N GLU A 192 -22.20 -1.08 26.90
CA GLU A 192 -22.27 -0.20 28.06
C GLU A 192 -21.50 -0.85 29.21
N CYS A 193 -20.47 -0.17 29.72
CA CYS A 193 -19.65 -0.69 30.82
C CYS A 193 -20.47 -0.75 32.10
N PRO A 194 -20.63 -1.92 32.76
CA PRO A 194 -21.46 -2.04 33.96
C PRO A 194 -20.91 -1.28 35.17
N ASN A 195 -19.60 -1.00 35.21
CA ASN A 195 -18.98 -0.30 36.34
C ASN A 195 -19.15 1.22 36.23
N CYS A 196 -18.83 1.82 35.08
CA CYS A 196 -18.88 3.29 34.91
C CYS A 196 -20.06 3.82 34.09
N GLY A 197 -20.88 2.95 33.50
CA GLY A 197 -22.01 3.32 32.64
C GLY A 197 -21.61 3.95 31.30
N ARG A 198 -20.31 4.00 30.95
CA ARG A 198 -19.87 4.55 29.67
C ARG A 198 -20.17 3.57 28.54
N THR A 199 -20.73 4.09 27.46
CA THR A 199 -20.83 3.37 26.19
C THR A 199 -19.48 3.36 25.50
N VAL A 200 -18.92 2.17 25.34
CA VAL A 200 -17.62 1.94 24.72
C VAL A 200 -17.80 1.09 23.46
N PRO A 201 -17.07 1.39 22.39
CA PRO A 201 -17.13 0.60 21.16
C PRO A 201 -16.45 -0.76 21.34
N ASP A 202 -16.85 -1.77 20.56
CA ASP A 202 -16.30 -3.16 20.62
C ASP A 202 -14.78 -3.26 20.72
N TRP A 203 -14.03 -2.30 20.20
CA TRP A 203 -12.56 -2.34 20.22
C TRP A 203 -11.93 -1.93 21.56
N GLU A 204 -12.69 -1.33 22.48
CA GLU A 204 -12.28 -1.09 23.88
C GLU A 204 -12.77 -2.20 24.82
N TRP A 205 -13.47 -3.20 24.30
CA TRP A 205 -13.98 -4.33 25.06
C TRP A 205 -13.11 -5.55 24.79
N ASP A 206 -12.37 -6.02 25.80
CA ASP A 206 -11.59 -7.25 25.62
C ASP A 206 -12.52 -8.46 25.72
N GLU A 207 -12.49 -9.35 24.71
CA GLU A 207 -13.32 -10.56 24.69
C GLU A 207 -12.98 -11.44 25.90
N GLY A 208 -13.82 -11.38 26.95
CA GLY A 208 -13.63 -12.11 28.20
C GLY A 208 -13.57 -11.24 29.46
N GLU A 209 -13.52 -9.91 29.32
CA GLU A 209 -13.60 -8.99 30.46
C GLU A 209 -14.99 -8.32 30.52
N GLU A 210 -15.58 -8.21 31.72
CA GLU A 210 -16.90 -7.56 31.91
C GLU A 210 -16.81 -6.04 32.05
N MET A 211 -15.60 -5.48 32.02
CA MET A 211 -15.34 -4.07 32.31
C MET A 211 -14.53 -3.42 31.18
N CYS A 212 -14.70 -2.10 31.00
CA CYS A 212 -13.89 -1.35 30.04
C CYS A 212 -12.46 -1.17 30.55
N ASP A 213 -11.50 -1.00 29.64
CA ASP A 213 -10.07 -0.80 29.94
C ASP A 213 -9.80 0.26 31.02
N THR A 214 -10.62 1.33 31.07
CA THR A 214 -10.46 2.39 32.08
C THR A 214 -10.80 1.90 33.49
N CYS A 215 -11.89 1.16 33.64
CA CYS A 215 -12.31 0.62 34.93
C CYS A 215 -11.37 -0.49 35.41
N VAL A 216 -10.86 -1.31 34.49
CA VAL A 216 -9.86 -2.34 34.81
C VAL A 216 -8.56 -1.70 35.32
N ALA A 217 -8.14 -0.59 34.74
CA ALA A 217 -6.97 0.15 35.22
C ALA A 217 -7.18 0.69 36.64
N GLU A 218 -8.35 1.27 36.94
CA GLU A 218 -8.66 1.82 38.27
C GLU A 218 -8.70 0.73 39.35
N ASP A 219 -9.28 -0.44 39.08
CA ASP A 219 -9.33 -1.56 40.03
C ASP A 219 -7.94 -2.13 40.34
N THR A 220 -7.04 -2.18 39.34
CA THR A 220 -5.66 -2.66 39.59
C THR A 220 -4.87 -1.74 40.52
N HIS A 221 -5.18 -0.44 40.56
CA HIS A 221 -4.53 0.49 41.49
C HIS A 221 -5.01 0.32 42.94
N VAL A 222 -6.27 -0.08 43.17
CA VAL A 222 -6.80 -0.35 44.50
C VAL A 222 -6.26 -1.66 45.07
N ALA A 223 -6.12 -2.69 44.23
CA ALA A 223 -5.63 -4.01 44.65
C ALA A 223 -4.13 -4.02 45.03
N MET A 224 -3.32 -3.08 44.53
CA MET A 224 -1.88 -2.99 44.86
C MET A 224 -1.56 -2.06 46.04
N GLY A 225 -2.58 -1.42 46.63
CA GLY A 225 -2.43 -0.48 47.75
C GLY A 225 -2.68 -1.08 49.13
N LEU A 226 -2.87 -2.40 49.24
CA LEU A 226 -3.07 -3.17 50.49
C LEU A 226 -1.96 -4.22 50.64
#